data_AF-A0A969HG00-F1
#
_entry.id   AF-A0A969HG00-F1
#
_cell.length_a   1.000
_cell.length_b   1.000
_cell.length_c   1.000
_cell.angle_alpha   90.00
_cell.angle_beta   90.00
_cell.angle_gamma   90.00
#
_symmetry.space_group_name_H-M   'P 1'
#
loop_
_entity.id
_entity.type
_entity.pdbx_description
1 polymer ?
#
loop_
_entity_poly.entity_id
_entity_poly.type
_entity_poly.pdbx_seq_one_letter_code
_entity_poly.pdbx_strand_id
1 'polypeptide(L)'
;MTYDVLLTKKDEKFIARVREWPEIVGEGETEEEALVKAQADLKSLLVGGRIVQLDLEVKPSEHPWLKFAGMFADDADWDNFQASMQQYREEIDQV
;
A
#
# COMPACT_ATOMS: atom_id res chain seq x y z
N MET A 1 -7.18 -21.87 -2.29
CA MET A 1 -6.90 -20.43 -2.09
C MET A 1 -6.80 -20.21 -0.61
N THR A 2 -5.79 -19.46 -0.18
CA THR A 2 -5.56 -19.11 1.22
C THR A 2 -5.86 -17.63 1.37
N TYR A 3 -6.53 -17.26 2.45
CA TYR A 3 -6.90 -15.88 2.76
C TYR A 3 -6.32 -15.51 4.11
N ASP A 4 -5.80 -14.30 4.22
CA ASP A 4 -5.36 -13.77 5.49
C ASP A 4 -6.59 -13.33 6.29
N VAL A 5 -6.72 -13.81 7.52
CA VAL A 5 -7.83 -13.45 8.41
C VAL A 5 -7.26 -12.77 9.65
N LEU A 6 -7.70 -11.54 9.90
CA LEU A 6 -7.43 -10.85 11.15
C LEU A 6 -8.37 -11.39 12.22
N LEU A 7 -7.82 -12.15 13.17
CA LEU A 7 -8.54 -12.61 14.35
C LEU A 7 -8.29 -11.63 15.51
N THR A 8 -9.36 -11.15 16.13
CA THR A 8 -9.30 -10.25 17.28
C THR A 8 -10.21 -10.77 18.39
N LYS A 9 -9.80 -10.59 19.64
CA LYS A 9 -10.65 -10.84 20.80
C LYS A 9 -11.18 -9.51 21.33
N LYS A 10 -12.50 -9.35 21.38
CA LYS A 10 -13.16 -8.18 21.96
C LYS A 10 -14.12 -8.68 23.02
N ASP A 11 -13.90 -8.23 24.26
CA ASP A 11 -14.60 -8.73 25.44
C ASP A 11 -14.46 -10.27 25.55
N GLU A 12 -15.58 -10.99 25.55
CA GLU A 12 -15.63 -12.46 25.59
C GLU A 12 -15.83 -13.11 24.22
N LYS A 13 -15.75 -12.33 23.13
CA LYS A 13 -15.98 -12.82 21.76
C LYS A 13 -14.72 -12.74 20.90
N PHE A 14 -14.62 -13.71 20.00
CA PHE A 14 -13.67 -13.72 18.90
C PHE A 14 -14.31 -13.17 17.64
N ILE A 15 -13.57 -12.33 16.92
CA ILE A 15 -14.01 -11.66 15.71
C ILE A 15 -12.96 -11.93 14.63
N ALA A 16 -13.36 -12.66 13.60
CA ALA A 16 -12.55 -12.99 12.42
C ALA A 16 -12.95 -12.07 11.26
N ARG A 17 -12.00 -11.32 10.70
CA ARG A 17 -12.20 -10.45 9.52
C ARG A 17 -11.30 -10.87 8.38
N VAL A 18 -11.85 -11.04 7.18
CA VAL A 18 -11.03 -11.39 6.01
C VAL A 18 -10.33 -10.14 5.49
N ARG A 19 -9.02 -10.20 5.28
CA ARG A 19 -8.19 -9.02 4.94
C ARG A 19 -8.62 -8.34 3.64
N GLU A 20 -8.98 -9.14 2.64
CA GLU A 20 -9.39 -8.68 1.32
C GLU A 20 -10.84 -8.16 1.30
N TRP A 21 -11.66 -8.60 2.25
CA TRP A 21 -13.08 -8.24 2.37
C TRP A 21 -13.43 -7.90 3.82
N PRO A 22 -13.14 -6.67 4.26
CA PRO A 22 -13.40 -6.22 5.63
C PRO A 22 -14.87 -6.35 6.05
N GLU A 23 -15.79 -6.40 5.09
CA GLU A 23 -17.22 -6.65 5.30
C GLU A 23 -17.56 -8.08 5.74
N ILE A 24 -16.69 -9.07 5.48
CA ILE A 24 -16.88 -10.44 5.95
C ILE A 24 -16.35 -10.53 7.38
N VAL A 25 -17.28 -10.66 8.33
CA VAL A 25 -16.99 -10.71 9.76
C VAL A 25 -17.68 -11.91 10.40
N GLY A 26 -16.90 -12.84 10.93
CA GLY A 26 -17.39 -13.94 11.76
C GLY A 26 -17.20 -13.63 13.24
N GLU A 27 -18.27 -13.69 14.03
CA GLU A 27 -18.21 -13.53 15.49
C GLU A 27 -18.55 -14.84 16.21
N GLY A 28 -17.76 -15.25 17.20
CA GLY A 28 -17.98 -16.47 17.96
C GLY A 28 -17.49 -16.38 19.40
N GLU A 29 -17.95 -17.30 20.24
CA GLU A 29 -17.45 -17.46 21.61
C GLU A 29 -16.09 -18.17 21.63
N THR A 30 -15.74 -18.87 20.55
CA THR A 30 -14.44 -19.50 20.31
C THR A 30 -13.77 -19.00 19.04
N GLU A 31 -12.45 -19.19 18.96
CA GLU A 31 -11.68 -18.90 17.75
C GLU A 31 -12.21 -19.70 16.56
N GLU A 32 -12.44 -21.01 16.72
CA GLU A 32 -13.01 -21.83 15.64
C GLU A 32 -14.37 -21.33 15.19
N GLU A 33 -15.26 -20.93 16.09
CA GLU A 33 -16.61 -20.49 15.72
C GLU A 33 -16.56 -19.21 14.87
N ALA A 34 -15.72 -18.25 15.25
CA ALA A 34 -15.51 -17.02 14.49
C ALA A 34 -14.95 -17.33 13.09
N LEU A 35 -13.97 -18.22 13.00
CA LEU A 35 -13.35 -18.62 11.72
C LEU A 35 -14.33 -19.39 10.82
N VAL A 36 -15.13 -20.31 11.37
CA VAL A 36 -16.12 -21.07 10.60
C VAL A 36 -17.18 -20.15 10.01
N LYS A 37 -17.66 -19.15 10.76
CA LYS A 37 -18.62 -18.16 10.27
C LYS A 37 -18.02 -17.31 9.14
N ALA A 38 -16.83 -16.75 9.35
CA ALA A 38 -16.13 -15.99 8.31
C ALA A 38 -15.87 -16.83 7.05
N GLN A 39 -15.52 -18.11 7.21
CA GLN A 39 -15.31 -19.04 6.10
C GLN A 39 -16.60 -19.33 5.33
N ALA A 40 -17.74 -19.49 6.02
CA ALA A 40 -19.03 -19.76 5.38
C ALA A 40 -19.48 -18.57 4.52
N ASP A 41 -19.38 -17.35 5.06
CA ASP A 41 -19.74 -16.12 4.36
C ASP A 41 -18.83 -15.88 3.16
N LEU A 42 -17.54 -16.12 3.33
CA LEU A 42 -16.57 -16.04 2.23
C LEU A 42 -16.87 -17.04 1.12
N LYS A 43 -17.19 -18.30 1.46
CA LYS A 43 -17.60 -19.28 0.45
C LYS A 43 -18.86 -18.83 -0.29
N SER A 44 -19.84 -18.28 0.42
CA SER A 44 -21.07 -17.75 -0.18
C SER A 44 -20.77 -16.64 -1.19
N LEU A 45 -19.91 -15.69 -0.82
CA LEU A 45 -19.48 -14.61 -1.71
C LEU A 45 -18.79 -15.16 -2.98
N LEU A 46 -17.87 -16.11 -2.82
CA LEU A 46 -17.08 -16.67 -3.92
C LEU A 46 -17.87 -17.62 -4.83
N VAL A 47 -18.94 -18.25 -4.32
CA VAL A 47 -19.83 -19.08 -5.14
C VAL A 47 -20.66 -18.20 -6.09
N GLY A 48 -21.13 -17.04 -5.62
CA GLY A 48 -21.93 -16.11 -6.42
C GLY A 48 -21.11 -15.07 -7.19
N GLY A 49 -19.87 -14.84 -6.80
CA GLY A 49 -19.01 -13.77 -7.29
C GLY A 49 -17.83 -14.27 -8.12
N ARG A 50 -17.36 -13.43 -9.04
CA ARG A 50 -16.07 -13.60 -9.71
C ARG A 50 -15.28 -12.32 -9.60
N ILE A 51 -13.98 -12.43 -9.35
CA ILE A 51 -13.07 -11.30 -9.37
C ILE A 51 -12.84 -10.92 -10.84
N VAL A 52 -13.08 -9.66 -11.19
CA VAL A 52 -12.81 -9.12 -12.53
C VAL A 52 -11.85 -7.96 -12.41
N GLN A 53 -10.89 -7.88 -13.33
CA GLN A 53 -10.02 -6.72 -13.46
C GLN A 53 -10.71 -5.69 -14.35
N LEU A 54 -10.67 -4.43 -13.93
CA LEU A 54 -11.13 -3.30 -14.72
C LEU A 54 -9.93 -2.43 -15.04
N ASP A 55 -9.57 -2.39 -16.32
CA ASP A 55 -8.58 -1.46 -16.81
C ASP A 55 -9.23 -0.08 -16.93
N LEU A 56 -8.74 0.86 -16.15
CA LEU A 56 -9.17 2.24 -16.20
C LEU A 56 -8.14 3.03 -17.01
N GLU A 57 -8.58 3.67 -18.09
CA GLU A 57 -7.78 4.68 -18.77
C GLU A 57 -7.74 5.95 -17.93
N VAL A 58 -6.85 5.95 -16.94
CA VAL A 58 -6.50 7.17 -16.22
C VAL A 58 -5.56 7.95 -17.12
N LYS A 59 -5.90 9.21 -17.46
CA LYS A 59 -4.91 10.08 -18.10
C LYS A 59 -3.65 10.07 -17.23
N PRO A 60 -2.46 9.79 -17.81
CA PRO A 60 -1.23 9.93 -17.05
C PRO A 60 -1.21 11.35 -16.52
N SER A 61 -1.17 11.52 -15.20
CA SER A 61 -0.84 12.82 -14.65
C SER A 61 0.56 13.16 -15.16
N GLU A 62 0.76 14.38 -15.66
CA GLU A 62 2.11 14.84 -15.96
C GLU A 62 2.96 14.64 -14.70
N HIS A 63 4.06 13.92 -14.86
CA HIS A 63 4.92 13.63 -13.73
C HIS A 63 5.40 14.97 -13.14
N PRO A 64 5.19 15.26 -11.84
CA PRO A 64 5.39 16.60 -11.28
C PRO A 64 6.80 17.17 -11.51
N TRP A 65 7.79 16.28 -11.67
CA TRP A 65 9.19 16.64 -11.92
C TRP A 65 9.59 16.69 -13.40
N LEU A 66 8.70 16.36 -14.33
CA LEU A 66 9.00 16.36 -15.76
C LEU A 66 9.45 17.74 -16.24
N LYS A 67 8.81 18.81 -15.72
CA LYS A 67 9.16 20.21 -16.02
C LYS A 67 10.55 20.64 -15.55
N PHE A 68 11.19 19.87 -14.67
CA PHE A 68 12.52 20.15 -14.14
C PHE A 68 13.61 19.28 -14.78
N ALA A 69 13.24 18.32 -15.61
CA ALA A 69 14.20 17.47 -16.30
C ALA A 69 15.10 18.31 -17.20
N GLY A 70 16.41 18.30 -16.93
CA GLY A 70 17.38 19.09 -17.69
C GLY A 70 17.34 20.60 -17.43
N MET A 71 16.69 21.06 -16.34
CA MET A 71 16.53 22.50 -16.08
C MET A 71 17.83 23.29 -15.94
N PHE A 72 18.97 22.62 -15.72
CA PHE A 72 20.30 23.23 -15.60
C PHE A 72 21.26 22.81 -16.74
N ALA A 73 20.77 22.15 -17.79
CA ALA A 73 21.62 21.60 -18.84
C ALA A 73 22.47 22.67 -19.57
N ASP A 74 21.91 23.88 -19.72
CA ASP A 74 22.56 25.02 -20.38
C ASP A 74 22.96 26.12 -19.38
N ASP A 75 22.98 25.83 -18.08
CA ASP A 75 23.34 26.81 -17.06
C ASP A 75 24.86 26.99 -17.02
N ALA A 76 25.33 28.20 -17.37
CA ALA A 76 26.75 28.53 -17.43
C ALA A 76 27.45 28.49 -16.07
N ASP A 77 26.70 28.62 -14.97
CA ASP A 77 27.22 28.60 -13.61
C ASP A 77 27.12 27.20 -12.96
N TRP A 78 26.61 26.19 -13.68
CA TRP A 78 26.40 24.85 -13.13
C TRP A 78 27.67 24.21 -12.56
N ASP A 79 28.79 24.31 -13.29
CA ASP A 79 30.07 23.75 -12.84
C ASP A 79 30.56 24.43 -11.54
N ASN A 80 30.39 25.75 -11.44
CA ASN A 80 30.74 26.51 -10.24
C ASN A 80 29.84 26.12 -9.04
N PHE A 81 28.54 25.94 -9.30
CA PHE A 81 27.60 25.43 -8.30
C PHE A 81 28.01 24.03 -7.80
N GLN A 82 28.34 23.11 -8.71
CA GLN A 82 28.80 21.76 -8.33
C GLN A 82 30.07 21.79 -7.47
N ALA A 83 31.06 22.62 -7.83
CA ALA A 83 32.29 22.78 -7.08
C ALA A 83 32.04 23.30 -5.65
N SER A 84 31.19 24.32 -5.50
CA SER A 84 30.83 24.86 -4.17
C SER A 84 30.06 23.85 -3.30
N MET A 85 29.16 23.08 -3.90
CA MET A 85 28.42 22.02 -3.19
C MET A 85 29.34 20.87 -2.76
N GLN A 86 30.36 20.54 -3.57
CA GLN A 86 31.35 19.54 -3.20
C GLN A 86 32.17 20.01 -1.99
N GLN A 87 32.70 21.23 -2.04
CA GLN A 87 33.46 21.79 -0.93
C GLN A 87 32.65 21.80 0.37
N TYR A 88 31.38 22.21 0.30
CA TYR A 88 30.48 22.19 1.46
C TYR A 88 30.30 20.78 2.06
N ARG A 89 30.19 19.74 1.22
CA ARG A 89 30.09 18.36 1.70
C ARG A 89 31.37 17.89 2.37
N GLU A 90 32.51 18.20 1.78
CA GLU A 90 33.82 17.85 2.35
C GLU A 90 34.04 18.50 3.72
N GLU A 91 33.60 19.75 3.92
CA GLU A 91 33.67 20.43 5.21
C GLU A 91 32.78 19.79 6.28
N ILE A 92 31.62 19.26 5.91
CA ILE A 92 30.68 18.61 6.84
C ILE A 92 31.10 17.18 7.17
N ASP A 93 31.54 16.42 6.17
CA ASP A 93 31.93 15.02 6.34
C ASP A 93 33.30 14.85 7.03
N GLN A 94 34.06 15.94 7.21
CA GLN A 94 35.32 15.99 7.98
C GLN A 94 35.12 16.15 9.50
N VAL A 95 33.88 16.19 10.00
CA VAL A 95 33.54 16.32 11.44
C VAL A 95 33.19 14.99 12.09
#